data_AF-A0A5J4QV92-F1
#
_entry.id   AF-A0A5J4QV92-F1
#
_cell.length_a   1.000
_cell.length_b   1.000
_cell.length_c   1.000
_cell.angle_alpha   90.00
_cell.angle_beta   90.00
_cell.angle_gamma   90.00
#
_symmetry.space_group_name_H-M   'P 1'
#
loop_
_entity.id
_entity.type
_entity.pdbx_description
1 polymer ?
#
loop_
_entity_poly.entity_id
_entity_poly.type
_entity_poly.pdbx_seq_one_letter_code
_entity_poly.pdbx_strand_id
1 'polypeptide(L)'
;EISKKLDAIQANSKTKEIQPVSQEINPVVSKEEIELIAKKQATIVGKYIEYTHQVQTEHHNKLLTSISGVKKQIEALPAPEKISFEPIMKLFPKQKKVIICGFEFLRTSVIIFALALLAFLLLTLNIKQMDDYRGLKSKYGEQTEYIYQMHHTEKGKDKNIN
;
A
#
# COMPACT_ATOMS: atom_id res chain seq x y z
N GLU A 1 24.95 42.55 66.31
CA GLU A 1 26.00 42.62 65.28
C GLU A 1 25.46 42.98 63.89
N ILE A 2 24.33 42.41 63.48
CA ILE A 2 23.67 42.70 62.18
C ILE A 2 23.20 44.15 62.05
N SER A 3 22.68 44.76 63.13
CA SER A 3 22.19 46.15 63.14
C SER A 3 23.29 47.18 62.86
N LYS A 4 24.49 47.00 63.44
CA LYS A 4 25.67 47.85 63.15
C LYS A 4 26.12 47.78 61.69
N LYS A 5 25.94 46.63 61.02
CA LYS A 5 26.28 46.46 59.60
C LYS A 5 25.24 47.14 58.69
N LEU A 6 23.97 47.14 59.08
CA LEU A 6 22.89 47.84 58.36
C LEU A 6 23.04 49.37 58.44
N ASP A 7 23.34 49.91 59.61
CA ASP A 7 23.58 51.35 59.78
C ASP A 7 24.81 51.84 59.00
N ALA A 8 25.86 51.01 58.88
CA ALA A 8 27.04 51.32 58.07
C ALA A 8 26.73 51.33 56.56
N ILE A 9 25.81 50.48 56.08
CA ILE A 9 25.39 50.45 54.67
C ILE A 9 24.50 51.66 54.35
N GLN A 10 23.61 52.04 55.28
CA GLN A 10 22.73 53.19 55.12
C GLN A 10 23.45 54.54 55.24
N ALA A 11 24.56 54.59 56.00
CA ALA A 11 25.46 55.74 56.05
C ALA A 11 26.36 55.84 54.79
N ASN A 12 26.80 54.71 54.22
CA ASN A 12 27.57 54.70 52.96
C ASN A 12 26.72 54.97 51.71
N SER A 13 25.40 54.72 51.76
CA SER A 13 24.51 54.98 50.61
C SER A 13 24.12 56.45 50.45
N LYS A 14 24.29 57.28 51.48
CA LYS A 14 23.93 58.72 51.46
C LYS A 14 25.06 59.67 51.04
N THR A 15 26.27 59.21 50.75
CA THR A 15 27.42 60.09 50.41
C THR A 15 28.25 59.61 49.22
N LYS A 16 27.58 59.09 48.19
CA LYS A 16 28.09 59.12 46.80
C LYS A 16 26.94 59.46 45.86
N GLU A 17 26.45 60.70 45.94
CA GLU A 17 25.97 61.36 44.74
C GLU A 17 27.14 61.39 43.76
N ILE A 18 27.16 60.41 42.87
CA ILE A 18 27.92 60.50 41.64
C ILE A 18 27.25 61.66 40.89
N GLN A 19 27.87 62.84 40.90
CA GLN A 19 27.58 63.83 39.87
C GLN A 19 27.58 63.06 38.55
N PRO A 20 26.56 63.20 37.70
CA PRO A 20 26.61 62.60 36.39
C PRO A 20 27.74 63.31 35.65
N VAL A 21 28.94 62.72 35.68
CA VAL A 21 29.91 62.96 34.63
C VAL A 21 29.20 62.41 33.41
N SER A 22 28.61 63.33 32.65
CA SER A 22 28.21 63.13 31.28
C SER A 22 29.46 62.78 30.47
N GLN A 23 30.00 61.58 30.66
CA GLN A 23 30.70 60.90 29.60
C GLN A 23 29.61 60.36 28.70
N GLU A 24 29.21 61.22 27.77
CA GLU A 24 28.56 60.84 26.54
C GLU A 24 29.53 59.92 25.80
N ILE A 25 29.58 58.65 26.17
CA ILE A 25 30.17 57.62 25.31
C ILE A 25 29.14 57.37 24.22
N ASN A 26 29.01 58.32 23.30
CA ASN A 26 28.58 58.01 21.96
C ASN A 26 29.78 57.28 21.34
N PRO A 27 29.76 55.95 21.15
CA PRO A 27 30.74 55.35 20.28
C PRO A 27 30.42 55.88 18.89
N VAL A 28 31.10 56.96 18.50
CA VAL A 28 31.12 57.43 17.12
C VAL A 28 31.99 56.42 16.39
N VAL A 29 31.40 55.27 16.06
CA VAL A 29 32.03 54.27 15.19
C VAL A 29 32.26 54.98 13.87
N SER A 30 33.53 55.12 13.49
CA SER A 30 33.89 55.82 12.26
C SER A 30 33.38 55.03 11.07
N LYS A 31 33.04 55.73 9.98
CA LYS A 31 32.57 55.09 8.75
C LYS A 31 33.62 54.10 8.21
N GLU A 32 34.89 54.41 8.45
CA GLU A 32 36.06 53.63 8.10
C GLU A 32 36.14 52.31 8.88
N GLU A 33 35.80 52.31 10.17
CA GLU A 33 35.72 51.08 10.99
C GLU A 33 34.59 50.16 10.51
N ILE A 34 33.42 50.73 10.19
CA ILE A 34 32.30 49.98 9.63
C ILE A 34 32.68 49.38 8.28
N GLU A 35 33.35 50.14 7.41
CA GLU A 35 33.81 49.67 6.11
C GLU A 35 34.85 48.55 6.25
N LEU A 36 35.78 48.66 7.22
CA LEU A 36 36.77 47.63 7.49
C LEU A 36 36.11 46.33 7.97
N ILE A 37 35.12 46.43 8.87
CA ILE A 37 34.36 45.28 9.36
C ILE A 37 33.58 44.65 8.21
N ALA A 38 32.89 45.44 7.40
CA ALA A 38 32.14 44.97 6.24
C ALA A 38 33.05 44.24 5.24
N LYS A 39 34.23 44.79 4.92
CA LYS A 39 35.23 44.14 4.05
C LYS A 39 35.74 42.82 4.63
N LYS A 40 36.03 42.78 5.94
CA LYS A 40 36.48 41.55 6.62
C LYS A 40 35.39 40.47 6.55
N GLN A 41 34.15 40.82 6.87
CA GLN A 41 33.04 39.86 6.83
C GLN A 41 32.73 39.40 5.41
N ALA A 42 32.72 40.30 4.43
CA ALA A 42 32.57 39.95 3.02
C ALA A 42 33.66 38.98 2.55
N THR A 43 34.91 39.18 3.00
CA THR A 43 36.02 38.27 2.68
C THR A 43 35.84 36.89 3.31
N ILE A 44 35.39 36.82 4.57
CA ILE A 44 35.13 35.54 5.25
C ILE A 44 34.00 34.78 4.54
N VAL A 45 32.90 35.48 4.23
CA VAL A 45 31.76 34.90 3.51
C VAL A 45 32.18 34.43 2.11
N GLY A 46 32.95 35.24 1.38
CA GLY A 46 33.48 34.86 0.06
C GLY A 46 34.31 33.58 0.11
N LYS A 47 35.24 33.45 1.06
CA LYS A 47 36.05 32.23 1.25
C LYS A 47 35.21 31.01 1.61
N TYR A 48 34.17 31.20 2.43
CA TYR A 48 33.26 30.11 2.78
C TYR A 48 32.44 29.63 1.58
N ILE A 49 31.90 30.57 0.78
CA ILE A 49 31.16 30.25 -0.45
C ILE A 49 32.06 29.51 -1.44
N GLU A 50 33.29 29.97 -1.63
CA GLU A 50 34.25 29.30 -2.52
C GLU A 50 34.58 27.87 -2.05
N TYR A 51 34.87 27.69 -0.77
CA TYR A 51 35.09 26.37 -0.18
C TYR A 51 33.89 25.44 -0.37
N THR A 52 32.69 25.90 -0.05
CA THR A 52 31.47 25.08 -0.18
C THR A 52 31.19 24.74 -1.65
N HIS A 53 31.40 25.66 -2.58
CA HIS A 53 31.27 25.41 -4.01
C HIS A 53 32.27 24.36 -4.50
N GLN A 54 33.53 24.44 -4.06
CA GLN A 54 34.56 23.46 -4.41
C GLN A 54 34.19 22.05 -3.91
N VAL A 55 33.76 21.94 -2.66
CA VAL A 55 33.32 20.67 -2.06
C VAL A 55 32.12 20.10 -2.80
N GLN A 56 31.10 20.91 -3.10
CA GLN A 56 29.93 20.47 -3.88
C GLN A 56 30.33 19.97 -5.28
N THR A 57 31.21 20.70 -5.96
CA THR A 57 31.71 20.31 -7.29
C THR A 57 32.44 18.97 -7.23
N GLU A 58 33.29 18.76 -6.22
CA GLU A 58 34.00 17.50 -6.02
C GLU A 58 33.03 16.33 -5.77
N HIS A 59 32.03 16.51 -4.91
CA HIS A 59 31.01 15.50 -4.66
C HIS A 59 30.20 15.16 -5.92
N HIS A 60 29.82 16.16 -6.71
CA HIS A 60 29.10 15.95 -7.96
C HIS A 60 29.94 15.15 -8.96
N ASN A 61 31.22 15.48 -9.11
CA ASN A 61 32.14 14.76 -9.98
C ASN A 61 32.35 13.31 -9.54
N LYS A 62 32.45 13.06 -8.23
CA LYS A 62 32.52 11.69 -7.68
C LYS A 62 31.26 10.89 -8.00
N LEU A 63 30.08 11.48 -7.78
CA LEU A 63 28.80 10.84 -8.09
C LEU A 63 28.68 10.51 -9.58
N LEU A 64 29.00 11.46 -10.45
CA LEU A 64 28.98 11.26 -11.91
C LEU A 64 29.91 10.11 -12.32
N THR A 65 31.10 10.05 -11.73
CA THR A 65 32.07 8.97 -11.97
C THR A 65 31.49 7.62 -11.54
N SER A 66 30.91 7.53 -10.34
CA SER A 66 30.27 6.31 -9.85
C SER A 66 29.10 5.85 -10.75
N ILE A 67 28.23 6.77 -11.16
CA ILE A 67 27.11 6.48 -12.08
C ILE A 67 27.66 5.94 -13.41
N SER A 68 28.71 6.55 -13.96
CA SER A 68 29.32 6.09 -15.20
C SER A 68 29.93 4.68 -15.07
N GLY A 69 30.51 4.37 -13.90
CA GLY A 69 31.04 3.05 -13.59
C GLY A 69 29.94 1.99 -13.54
N VAL A 70 28.84 2.28 -12.85
CA VAL A 70 27.66 1.39 -12.78
C VAL A 70 27.06 1.19 -14.16
N LYS A 71 26.91 2.25 -14.95
CA LYS A 71 26.39 2.16 -16.33
C LYS A 71 27.22 1.19 -17.18
N LYS A 72 28.55 1.27 -17.11
CA LYS A 72 29.45 0.34 -17.82
C LYS A 72 29.28 -1.10 -17.34
N GLN A 73 29.09 -1.32 -16.04
CA GLN A 73 28.84 -2.66 -15.50
C GLN A 73 27.52 -3.23 -16.03
N ILE A 74 26.46 -2.42 -16.10
CA ILE A 74 25.16 -2.81 -16.65
C ILE A 74 25.28 -3.12 -18.15
N GLU A 75 26.00 -2.30 -18.92
CA GLU A 75 26.24 -2.54 -20.35
C GLU A 75 27.09 -3.80 -20.62
N ALA A 76 27.95 -4.19 -19.67
CA ALA A 76 28.73 -5.42 -19.74
C ALA A 76 27.92 -6.68 -19.35
N LEU A 77 26.73 -6.51 -18.75
CA LEU A 77 25.87 -7.66 -18.50
C LEU A 77 25.39 -8.23 -19.85
N PRO A 78 25.37 -9.57 -20.00
CA PRO A 78 24.82 -10.17 -21.20
C PRO A 78 23.37 -9.73 -21.36
N ALA A 79 23.01 -9.29 -22.58
CA ALA A 79 21.64 -8.99 -22.89
C ALA A 79 20.78 -10.22 -22.54
N PRO A 80 19.63 -10.05 -21.86
CA PRO A 80 18.78 -11.18 -21.53
C PRO A 80 18.46 -11.93 -22.82
N GLU A 81 18.81 -13.22 -22.87
CA GLU A 81 18.48 -14.08 -23.98
C GLU A 81 16.97 -13.94 -24.23
N LYS A 82 16.63 -13.44 -25.42
CA LYS A 82 15.24 -13.44 -25.88
C LYS A 82 14.89 -14.90 -26.12
N ILE A 83 14.37 -15.56 -25.09
CA ILE A 83 13.85 -16.92 -25.21
C ILE A 83 12.68 -16.84 -26.20
N SER A 84 12.94 -17.24 -27.44
CA SER A 84 11.90 -17.32 -28.46
C SER A 84 10.99 -18.48 -28.08
N PHE A 85 9.71 -18.19 -27.86
CA PHE A 85 8.67 -19.20 -27.65
C PHE A 85 8.24 -19.87 -28.96
N GLU A 86 8.86 -19.53 -30.09
CA GLU A 86 8.54 -20.07 -31.40
C GLU A 86 8.73 -21.59 -31.53
N PRO A 87 9.77 -22.23 -30.95
CA PRO A 87 9.88 -23.69 -30.90
C PRO A 87 8.75 -24.33 -30.08
N ILE A 88 8.35 -23.67 -28.98
CA ILE A 88 7.26 -24.13 -28.10
C ILE A 88 5.92 -24.02 -28.84
N MET A 89 5.69 -22.94 -29.57
CA MET A 89 4.50 -22.77 -30.42
C MET A 89 4.40 -23.83 -31.52
N LYS A 90 5.54 -24.30 -32.07
CA LYS A 90 5.55 -25.37 -33.09
C LYS A 90 5.17 -26.75 -32.53
N LEU A 91 5.32 -26.97 -31.22
CA LEU A 91 4.90 -28.22 -30.56
C LEU A 91 3.38 -28.31 -30.38
N PHE A 92 2.67 -27.16 -30.41
CA PHE A 92 1.23 -27.16 -30.28
C PHE A 92 0.55 -27.37 -31.64
N PRO A 93 -0.34 -28.36 -31.78
CA PRO A 93 -1.10 -28.54 -33.01
C PRO A 93 -1.92 -27.28 -33.30
N LYS A 94 -1.90 -26.82 -34.55
CA LYS A 94 -2.65 -25.62 -34.98
C LYS A 94 -4.09 -25.73 -34.52
N GLN A 95 -4.57 -24.68 -33.84
CA GLN A 95 -5.94 -24.61 -33.35
C GLN A 95 -6.91 -24.75 -34.53
N LYS A 96 -7.67 -25.84 -34.55
CA LYS A 96 -8.67 -26.09 -35.59
C LYS A 96 -9.87 -25.17 -35.33
N LYS A 97 -10.24 -24.39 -36.33
CA LYS A 97 -11.47 -23.58 -36.32
C LYS A 97 -12.60 -24.36 -36.96
N VAL A 98 -13.83 -24.09 -36.53
CA VAL A 98 -15.07 -24.67 -37.05
C VAL A 98 -16.05 -23.51 -37.28
N ILE A 99 -16.81 -23.56 -38.36
CA ILE A 99 -17.80 -22.54 -38.68
C ILE A 99 -19.18 -23.04 -38.22
N ILE A 100 -19.86 -22.25 -37.40
CA ILE A 100 -21.23 -22.54 -36.93
C ILE A 100 -22.07 -21.29 -37.17
N CYS A 101 -23.17 -21.41 -37.90
CA CYS A 101 -24.09 -20.30 -38.22
C CYS A 101 -23.38 -19.07 -38.81
N GLY A 102 -22.32 -19.26 -39.61
CA GLY A 102 -21.56 -18.18 -40.25
C GLY A 102 -20.47 -17.56 -39.37
N PHE A 103 -20.31 -18.00 -38.12
CA PHE A 103 -19.27 -17.54 -37.20
C PHE A 103 -18.15 -18.57 -37.04
N GLU A 104 -16.90 -18.11 -37.05
CA GLU A 104 -15.73 -18.94 -36.78
C GLU A 104 -15.49 -19.11 -35.28
N PHE A 105 -15.47 -20.35 -34.81
CA PHE A 105 -15.14 -20.70 -33.43
C PHE A 105 -13.95 -21.65 -33.37
N LEU A 106 -13.16 -21.56 -32.29
CA LEU A 106 -12.19 -22.61 -32.00
C LEU A 106 -12.92 -23.91 -31.65
N ARG A 107 -12.46 -25.03 -32.23
CA ARG A 107 -13.03 -26.36 -31.97
C ARG A 107 -13.09 -26.68 -30.47
N THR A 108 -12.07 -26.30 -29.71
CA THR A 108 -12.01 -26.51 -28.25
C THR A 108 -13.14 -25.76 -27.53
N SER A 109 -13.43 -24.52 -27.93
CA SER A 109 -14.51 -23.72 -27.36
C SER A 109 -15.88 -24.38 -27.57
N VAL A 110 -16.12 -24.91 -28.76
CA VAL A 110 -17.38 -25.59 -29.10
C VAL A 110 -17.54 -26.86 -28.27
N ILE A 111 -16.47 -27.65 -28.10
CA ILE A 111 -16.49 -28.88 -27.30
C ILE A 111 -16.78 -28.55 -25.82
N ILE A 112 -16.11 -27.56 -25.25
CA ILE A 112 -16.32 -27.14 -23.86
C ILE A 112 -17.76 -26.68 -23.65
N PHE A 113 -18.29 -25.88 -24.59
CA PHE A 113 -19.67 -25.42 -24.53
C PHE A 113 -20.69 -26.56 -24.58
N ALA A 114 -20.50 -27.53 -25.49
CA ALA A 114 -21.38 -28.70 -25.59
C ALA A 114 -21.35 -29.56 -24.31
N LEU A 115 -20.16 -29.76 -23.72
CA LEU A 115 -20.02 -30.47 -22.44
C LEU A 115 -20.70 -29.72 -21.29
N ALA A 116 -20.58 -28.39 -21.24
CA ALA A 116 -21.25 -27.57 -20.24
C ALA A 116 -22.78 -27.66 -20.35
N LEU A 117 -23.33 -27.61 -21.57
CA LEU A 117 -24.77 -27.79 -21.80
C LEU A 117 -25.25 -29.18 -21.36
N LEU A 118 -24.49 -30.23 -21.71
CA LEU A 118 -24.84 -31.59 -21.33
C LEU A 118 -24.82 -31.79 -19.81
N ALA A 119 -23.80 -31.25 -19.13
CA ALA A 119 -23.72 -31.29 -17.68
C ALA A 119 -24.89 -30.53 -17.01
N PHE A 120 -25.26 -29.37 -17.54
CA PHE A 120 -26.39 -28.57 -17.04
C PHE A 120 -27.74 -29.32 -17.19
N LEU A 121 -27.97 -29.94 -18.34
CA LEU A 121 -29.17 -30.74 -18.58
C LEU A 121 -29.24 -31.94 -17.64
N LEU A 122 -28.13 -32.67 -17.46
CA LEU A 122 -28.06 -33.78 -16.52
C LEU A 122 -28.37 -33.34 -15.08
N LEU A 123 -27.83 -32.19 -14.65
CA LEU A 123 -28.10 -31.63 -13.34
C LEU A 123 -29.59 -31.30 -13.16
N THR A 124 -30.19 -30.63 -14.16
CA THR A 124 -31.60 -30.24 -14.12
C THR A 124 -32.52 -31.46 -14.08
N LEU A 125 -32.23 -32.48 -14.88
CA LEU A 125 -32.99 -33.74 -14.88
C LEU A 125 -32.86 -34.48 -13.53
N ASN A 126 -31.67 -34.49 -12.94
CA ASN A 126 -31.44 -35.13 -11.64
C ASN A 126 -32.22 -34.45 -10.51
N ILE A 127 -32.21 -33.11 -10.46
CA ILE A 127 -33.00 -32.34 -9.50
C ILE A 127 -34.50 -32.65 -9.66
N LYS A 128 -34.99 -32.62 -10.91
CA LYS A 128 -36.40 -32.93 -11.19
C LYS A 128 -36.78 -34.34 -10.76
N GLN A 129 -35.95 -35.34 -11.07
CA GLN A 129 -36.19 -36.72 -10.64
C GLN A 129 -36.20 -36.86 -9.12
N MET A 130 -35.33 -36.14 -8.41
CA MET A 130 -35.30 -36.12 -6.96
C MET A 130 -36.58 -35.50 -6.37
N ASP A 131 -37.08 -34.41 -6.95
CA ASP A 131 -38.32 -33.76 -6.53
C ASP A 131 -39.54 -34.64 -6.79
N ASP A 132 -39.63 -35.25 -7.98
CA ASP A 132 -40.69 -36.19 -8.34
C ASP A 132 -40.69 -37.41 -7.39
N TYR A 133 -39.52 -37.95 -7.08
CA TYR A 133 -39.38 -39.05 -6.12
C TYR A 133 -39.81 -38.64 -4.71
N ARG A 134 -39.44 -37.44 -4.27
CA ARG A 134 -39.82 -36.91 -2.94
C ARG A 134 -41.33 -36.74 -2.83
N GLY A 135 -41.98 -36.21 -3.86
CA GLY A 135 -43.44 -36.08 -3.92
C GLY A 135 -44.14 -37.44 -3.89
N LEU A 136 -43.64 -38.42 -4.65
CA LEU A 136 -44.18 -39.77 -4.65
C LEU A 136 -44.04 -40.44 -3.27
N LYS A 137 -42.87 -40.32 -2.64
CA LYS A 137 -42.61 -40.85 -1.30
C LYS A 137 -43.55 -40.25 -0.25
N SER A 138 -43.83 -38.95 -0.32
CA SER A 138 -44.79 -38.28 0.58
C SER A 138 -46.18 -38.88 0.47
N LYS A 139 -46.69 -39.02 -0.76
CA LYS A 139 -48.03 -39.59 -1.02
C LYS A 139 -48.16 -41.02 -0.50
N TYR A 140 -47.15 -41.86 -0.73
CA TYR A 140 -47.14 -43.22 -0.18
C TYR A 140 -47.07 -43.23 1.34
N GLY A 141 -46.33 -42.30 1.95
CA GLY A 141 -46.30 -42.11 3.40
C GLY A 141 -47.68 -41.78 3.97
N GLU A 142 -48.34 -40.78 3.40
CA GLU A 142 -49.70 -40.36 3.79
C GLU A 142 -50.72 -41.49 3.63
N GLN A 143 -50.67 -42.22 2.51
CA GLN A 143 -51.56 -43.38 2.30
C GLN A 143 -51.32 -44.48 3.33
N THR A 144 -50.07 -44.78 3.65
CA THR A 144 -49.72 -45.80 4.64
C THR A 144 -50.17 -45.40 6.04
N GLU A 145 -49.98 -44.12 6.40
CA GLU A 145 -50.44 -43.57 7.68
C GLU A 145 -51.96 -43.58 7.80
N TYR A 146 -52.68 -43.20 6.74
CA TYR A 146 -54.14 -43.27 6.69
C TYR A 146 -54.68 -44.69 6.90
N ILE A 147 -54.09 -45.68 6.22
CA ILE A 147 -54.46 -47.11 6.39
C ILE A 147 -54.19 -47.57 7.83
N TYR A 148 -53.04 -47.19 8.40
CA TYR A 148 -52.68 -47.51 9.78
C TYR A 148 -53.69 -46.94 10.79
N GLN A 149 -54.09 -45.69 10.62
CA GLN A 149 -55.08 -45.03 11.48
C GLN A 149 -56.47 -45.68 11.36
N MET A 150 -56.93 -46.03 10.15
CA MET A 150 -58.20 -46.74 9.98
C MET A 150 -58.21 -48.09 10.71
N HIS A 151 -57.16 -48.89 10.52
CA HIS A 151 -57.05 -50.21 11.14
C HIS A 151 -56.94 -50.16 12.68
N HIS A 152 -56.34 -49.11 13.25
CA HIS A 152 -56.30 -48.91 14.71
C HIS A 152 -57.58 -48.30 15.27
N THR A 153 -58.27 -47.46 14.52
CA THR A 153 -59.56 -46.88 14.93
C THR A 153 -60.66 -47.94 14.97
N GLU A 154 -60.68 -48.88 14.01
CA GLU A 154 -61.58 -50.03 14.04
C GLU A 154 -61.34 -50.91 15.28
N LYS A 155 -60.08 -51.25 15.57
CA LYS A 155 -59.73 -52.03 16.77
C LYS A 155 -60.02 -51.33 18.10
N GLY A 156 -59.98 -49.99 18.12
CA GLY A 156 -60.33 -49.18 19.30
C GLY A 156 -61.84 -49.10 19.53
N LYS A 157 -62.65 -49.10 18.46
CA LYS A 157 -64.12 -49.15 18.56
C LYS A 157 -64.59 -50.52 19.06
N ASP A 158 -63.99 -51.62 18.62
CA ASP A 158 -64.33 -52.96 19.10
C ASP A 158 -64.01 -53.18 20.59
N LYS A 159 -63.05 -52.44 21.16
CA LYS A 159 -62.70 -52.52 22.59
C LYS A 159 -63.63 -51.72 23.51
N ASN A 160 -64.41 -50.76 23.00
CA ASN A 160 -65.30 -49.90 23.79
C ASN A 160 -66.77 -50.36 23.77
N ILE A 161 -67.06 -51.53 23.19
CA ILE A 161 -68.42 -52.11 23.06
C ILE A 161 -68.62 -53.32 24.00
N ASN A 162 -67.69 -53.58 24.93
CA ASN A 162 -67.85 -54.60 25.98
C ASN A 162 -67.81 -53.98 27.37
#